data_AF-A0A5S4EPI7-F1
#
_entry.id   AF-A0A5S4EPI7-F1
#
_cell.length_a   1.000
_cell.length_b   1.000
_cell.length_c   1.000
_cell.angle_alpha   90.00
_cell.angle_beta   90.00
_cell.angle_gamma   90.00
#
_symmetry.space_group_name_H-M   'P 1'
#
loop_
_entity.id
_entity.type
_entity.pdbx_description
1 polymer ?
#
loop_
_entity_poly.entity_id
_entity_poly.type
_entity_poly.pdbx_seq_one_letter_code
_entity_poly.pdbx_strand_id
1 'polypeptide(L)'
;MRRFLPSALVALMSLMIACDAMAQSDATGGAAARVEVSLDGEIYSVRASAQLAADQRVVWETLTDYERLREFIPGVTRARVLARTGNQLSIEQVGVFSVLFIDLPVRVRLAVQHLPYTMVLARMDASPLDAGEPTLRSFSGRYTLSVVRLAQRAGVRLDYDAQFELTRPLPVVIGPLFGVAAVRGTMRAQFEAMLREIERRQALLVAAEQAE
;
A
#
# COMPACT_ATOMS: atom_id res chain seq x y z
N MET A 1 -61.80 -25.46 14.68
CA MET A 1 -60.83 -24.41 15.10
C MET A 1 -59.42 -25.01 15.17
N ARG A 2 -58.43 -24.26 14.68
CA ARG A 2 -57.00 -24.59 14.44
C ARG A 2 -56.34 -25.28 15.65
N ARG A 3 -55.82 -26.51 15.51
CA ARG A 3 -54.44 -26.94 15.16
C ARG A 3 -53.31 -26.49 16.13
N PHE A 4 -52.96 -27.45 17.01
CA PHE A 4 -51.65 -27.94 17.44
C PHE A 4 -50.35 -27.16 17.11
N LEU A 5 -49.57 -26.88 18.17
CA LEU A 5 -48.12 -27.13 18.26
C LEU A 5 -47.94 -28.36 19.20
N PRO A 6 -46.82 -29.12 19.23
CA PRO A 6 -45.44 -28.62 19.11
C PRO A 6 -44.38 -29.57 18.47
N SER A 7 -43.14 -29.06 18.41
CA SER A 7 -41.86 -29.78 18.55
C SER A 7 -41.38 -30.81 17.52
N ALA A 8 -40.28 -30.41 16.87
CA ALA A 8 -39.00 -31.12 16.76
C ALA A 8 -38.82 -32.35 15.82
N LEU A 9 -37.71 -32.24 15.08
CA LEU A 9 -36.70 -33.28 14.79
C LEU A 9 -36.80 -34.10 13.46
N VAL A 10 -35.70 -34.03 12.70
CA VAL A 10 -35.15 -34.98 11.68
C VAL A 10 -36.02 -35.14 10.40
N ALA A 11 -35.54 -35.31 9.16
CA ALA A 11 -34.24 -35.67 8.61
C ALA A 11 -34.23 -35.42 7.08
N LEU A 12 -33.03 -35.15 6.57
CA LEU A 12 -32.42 -35.70 5.35
C LEU A 12 -32.98 -35.46 3.92
N MET A 13 -31.99 -35.34 3.03
CA MET A 13 -31.98 -35.31 1.56
C MET A 13 -32.26 -33.91 0.97
N SER A 14 -31.26 -33.26 0.36
CA SER A 14 -30.58 -33.77 -0.83
C SER A 14 -29.08 -33.49 -0.86
N LEU A 15 -28.35 -34.55 -1.22
CA LEU A 15 -26.95 -34.61 -1.59
C LEU A 15 -26.83 -34.42 -3.11
N MET A 16 -26.02 -33.46 -3.54
CA MET A 16 -25.32 -33.37 -4.84
C MET A 16 -23.96 -32.76 -4.46
N ILE A 17 -22.89 -33.55 -4.24
CA ILE A 17 -21.96 -34.08 -5.27
C ILE A 17 -21.55 -32.97 -6.24
N ALA A 18 -20.29 -32.61 -6.47
CA ALA A 18 -18.97 -32.85 -5.89
C ALA A 18 -18.00 -31.95 -6.69
N CYS A 19 -16.74 -31.92 -6.26
CA CYS A 19 -15.56 -31.50 -7.01
C CYS A 19 -15.32 -30.00 -7.19
N ASP A 20 -14.40 -29.52 -6.34
CA ASP A 20 -13.24 -28.74 -6.74
C ASP A 20 -12.96 -28.70 -8.25
N ALA A 21 -13.01 -27.49 -8.79
CA ALA A 21 -12.16 -27.10 -9.90
C ALA A 21 -11.79 -25.63 -9.67
N MET A 22 -10.66 -25.47 -8.97
CA MET A 22 -9.64 -24.46 -9.22
C MET A 22 -10.20 -23.13 -9.73
N ALA A 23 -10.38 -22.19 -8.81
CA ALA A 23 -10.22 -20.79 -9.17
C ALA A 23 -8.80 -20.64 -9.72
N GLN A 24 -8.68 -20.65 -11.04
CA GLN A 24 -7.50 -20.23 -11.76
C GLN A 24 -7.31 -18.76 -11.39
N SER A 25 -6.48 -18.51 -10.37
CA SER A 25 -5.77 -17.26 -10.30
C SER A 25 -4.90 -17.25 -11.54
N ASP A 26 -5.26 -16.39 -12.49
CA ASP A 26 -4.46 -16.14 -13.67
C ASP A 26 -2.99 -15.99 -13.26
N ALA A 27 -2.16 -16.80 -13.92
CA ALA A 27 -0.73 -16.74 -13.81
C ALA A 27 -0.23 -15.42 -14.40
N THR A 28 -0.28 -14.37 -13.57
CA THR A 28 0.74 -13.32 -13.56
C THR A 28 1.27 -13.35 -12.14
N GLY A 29 2.43 -13.96 -11.94
CA GLY A 29 3.01 -14.24 -10.62
C GLY A 29 3.50 -13.00 -9.89
N GLY A 30 2.61 -12.04 -9.67
CA GLY A 30 2.81 -10.89 -8.79
C GLY A 30 2.26 -11.19 -7.40
N ALA A 31 2.95 -10.67 -6.38
CA ALA A 31 2.47 -10.73 -5.01
C ALA A 31 1.03 -10.19 -4.89
N ALA A 32 0.08 -11.03 -4.45
CA ALA A 32 -1.31 -10.61 -4.26
C ALA A 32 -1.40 -9.52 -3.17
N ALA A 33 -1.53 -8.27 -3.60
CA ALA A 33 -1.61 -7.11 -2.71
C ALA A 33 -2.98 -7.03 -2.03
N ARG A 34 -3.01 -7.07 -0.70
CA ARG A 34 -4.20 -6.70 0.08
C ARG A 34 -4.08 -5.22 0.45
N VAL A 35 -5.09 -4.42 0.08
CA VAL A 35 -5.14 -2.98 0.40
C VAL A 35 -6.51 -2.62 0.94
N GLU A 36 -6.53 -2.10 2.14
CA GLU A 36 -7.69 -1.66 2.90
C GLU A 36 -7.55 -0.18 3.22
N VAL A 37 -8.67 0.53 3.12
CA VAL A 37 -8.77 1.94 3.51
C VAL A 37 -10.04 2.12 4.33
N SER A 38 -9.92 2.82 5.44
CA SER A 38 -11.04 3.29 6.25
C SER A 38 -10.94 4.79 6.48
N LEU A 39 -12.07 5.40 6.78
CA LEU A 39 -12.16 6.81 7.18
C LEU A 39 -12.80 6.86 8.57
N ASP A 40 -12.11 7.46 9.52
CA ASP A 40 -12.61 7.71 10.88
C ASP A 40 -12.54 9.22 11.16
N GLY A 41 -13.70 9.87 11.23
CA GLY A 41 -13.79 11.33 11.19
C GLY A 41 -13.16 11.90 9.91
N GLU A 42 -12.06 12.64 10.06
CA GLU A 42 -11.29 13.22 8.95
C GLU A 42 -10.02 12.42 8.60
N ILE A 43 -9.73 11.34 9.36
CA ILE A 43 -8.50 10.57 9.25
C ILE A 43 -8.71 9.37 8.33
N TYR A 44 -8.03 9.38 7.19
CA TYR A 44 -7.89 8.19 6.35
C TYR A 44 -6.85 7.27 6.96
N SER A 45 -7.19 6.01 7.19
CA SER A 45 -6.26 4.95 7.57
C SER A 45 -6.12 3.95 6.43
N VAL A 46 -4.89 3.71 6.01
CA VAL A 46 -4.53 2.78 4.93
C VAL A 46 -3.74 1.63 5.55
N ARG A 47 -4.13 0.39 5.22
CA ARG A 47 -3.35 -0.81 5.51
C ARG A 47 -3.14 -1.58 4.21
N ALA A 48 -1.90 -1.84 3.87
CA ALA A 48 -1.55 -2.68 2.74
C ALA A 48 -0.55 -3.77 3.16
N SER A 49 -0.66 -4.93 2.54
CA SER A 49 0.27 -6.04 2.78
C SER A 49 0.45 -6.89 1.53
N ALA A 50 1.67 -7.38 1.32
CA ALA A 50 2.01 -8.32 0.27
C ALA A 50 3.17 -9.21 0.69
N GLN A 51 3.31 -10.37 0.05
CA GLN A 51 4.45 -11.26 0.22
C GLN A 51 5.20 -11.39 -1.10
N LEU A 52 6.49 -11.07 -1.09
CA LEU A 52 7.35 -10.97 -2.26
C LEU A 52 8.40 -12.08 -2.22
N ALA A 53 8.60 -12.76 -3.36
CA ALA A 53 9.72 -13.67 -3.55
C ALA A 53 10.99 -12.88 -3.95
N ALA A 54 11.41 -11.98 -3.06
CA ALA A 54 12.55 -11.09 -3.26
C ALA A 54 13.42 -11.03 -2.00
N ASP A 55 14.70 -10.72 -2.20
CA ASP A 55 15.64 -10.47 -1.11
C ASP A 55 15.24 -9.24 -0.30
N GLN A 56 15.38 -9.31 1.02
CA GLN A 56 15.11 -8.19 1.94
C GLN A 56 15.91 -6.92 1.57
N ARG A 57 17.12 -7.11 1.04
CA ARG A 57 17.97 -6.03 0.54
C ARG A 57 17.34 -5.31 -0.65
N VAL A 58 16.81 -6.05 -1.63
CA VAL A 58 16.17 -5.49 -2.83
C VAL A 58 14.91 -4.71 -2.45
N VAL A 59 14.10 -5.27 -1.54
CA VAL A 59 12.92 -4.58 -1.01
C VAL A 59 13.34 -3.27 -0.33
N TRP A 60 14.34 -3.32 0.55
CA TRP A 60 14.83 -2.16 1.28
C TRP A 60 15.36 -1.06 0.36
N GLU A 61 16.23 -1.42 -0.58
CA GLU A 61 16.82 -0.49 -1.56
C GLU A 61 15.73 0.16 -2.41
N THR A 62 14.72 -0.60 -2.84
CA THR A 62 13.61 -0.04 -3.63
C THR A 62 12.77 0.96 -2.82
N LEU A 63 12.44 0.64 -1.57
CA LEU A 63 11.66 1.52 -0.69
C LEU A 63 12.39 2.81 -0.32
N THR A 64 13.73 2.77 -0.30
CA THR A 64 14.57 3.89 0.11
C THR A 64 15.20 4.65 -1.06
N ASP A 65 14.89 4.26 -2.31
CA ASP A 65 15.30 4.91 -3.54
C ASP A 65 14.42 6.14 -3.84
N TYR A 66 14.47 7.11 -2.93
CA TYR A 66 13.58 8.28 -2.94
C TYR A 66 13.62 9.05 -4.25
N GLU A 67 14.80 9.25 -4.84
CA GLU A 67 14.97 10.08 -6.04
C GLU A 67 14.35 9.44 -7.28
N ARG A 68 14.23 8.11 -7.29
CA ARG A 68 13.64 7.35 -8.40
C ARG A 68 12.18 6.97 -8.19
N LEU A 69 11.56 7.33 -7.05
CA LEU A 69 10.13 7.07 -6.81
C LEU A 69 9.24 7.60 -7.95
N ARG A 70 9.60 8.72 -8.58
CA ARG A 70 8.88 9.28 -9.73
C ARG A 70 8.84 8.38 -10.97
N GLU A 71 9.78 7.44 -11.09
CA GLU A 71 9.90 6.57 -12.26
C GLU A 71 8.86 5.44 -12.23
N PHE A 72 8.37 5.08 -11.04
CA PHE A 72 7.51 3.92 -10.88
C PHE A 72 6.27 4.15 -10.01
N ILE A 73 6.25 5.12 -9.09
CA ILE A 73 5.07 5.41 -8.26
C ILE A 73 4.16 6.42 -8.95
N PRO A 74 2.92 6.03 -9.33
CA PRO A 74 1.96 6.93 -9.96
C PRO A 74 1.68 8.15 -9.10
N GLY A 75 1.69 9.32 -9.73
CA GLY A 75 1.43 10.59 -9.08
C GLY A 75 2.64 11.21 -8.39
N VAL A 76 3.77 10.51 -8.21
CA VAL A 76 5.00 11.16 -7.71
C VAL A 76 5.69 11.88 -8.86
N THR A 77 5.89 13.19 -8.73
CA THR A 77 6.60 14.01 -9.73
C THR A 77 8.06 14.24 -9.33
N ARG A 78 8.31 14.42 -8.03
CA ARG A 78 9.64 14.65 -7.48
C ARG A 78 9.71 14.12 -6.05
N ALA A 79 10.80 13.45 -5.72
CA ALA A 79 11.17 13.19 -4.34
C ALA A 79 12.67 13.44 -4.22
N ARG A 80 13.09 14.14 -3.16
CA ARG A 80 14.47 14.54 -2.95
C ARG A 80 14.83 14.48 -1.47
N VAL A 81 16.01 13.95 -1.17
CA VAL A 81 16.58 14.04 0.17
C VAL A 81 17.15 15.44 0.38
N LEU A 82 16.63 16.15 1.39
CA LEU A 82 17.09 17.48 1.77
C LEU A 82 18.27 17.42 2.75
N ALA A 83 18.17 16.51 3.72
CA ALA A 83 19.19 16.31 4.73
C ALA A 83 19.20 14.84 5.20
N ARG A 84 20.35 14.36 5.66
CA ARG A 84 20.53 13.04 6.23
C ARG A 84 21.48 13.12 7.42
N THR A 85 21.04 12.60 8.56
CA THR A 85 21.84 12.46 9.79
C THR A 85 21.67 11.04 10.30
N GLY A 86 22.65 10.17 10.02
CA GLY A 86 22.56 8.76 10.35
C GLY A 86 21.33 8.11 9.72
N ASN A 87 20.43 7.60 10.57
CA ASN A 87 19.18 6.96 10.16
C ASN A 87 17.98 7.90 10.06
N GLN A 88 18.17 9.20 10.23
CA GLN A 88 17.15 10.22 10.08
C GLN A 88 17.37 11.00 8.78
N LEU A 89 16.29 11.24 8.04
CA LEU A 89 16.31 11.98 6.79
C LEU A 89 15.19 13.02 6.82
N SER A 90 15.43 14.15 6.18
CA SER A 90 14.38 15.05 5.74
C SER A 90 14.24 14.91 4.23
N ILE A 91 13.05 14.60 3.75
CA ILE A 91 12.77 14.48 2.31
C ILE A 91 11.67 15.45 1.91
N GLU A 92 11.78 16.02 0.71
CA GLU A 92 10.69 16.73 0.06
C GLU A 92 10.07 15.80 -0.99
N GLN A 93 8.74 15.71 -0.98
CA GLN A 93 7.99 14.98 -1.98
C GLN A 93 6.93 15.89 -2.61
N VAL A 94 6.90 15.88 -3.94
CA VAL A 94 5.97 16.64 -4.78
C VAL A 94 5.29 15.66 -5.73
N GLY A 95 3.98 15.81 -5.88
CA GLY A 95 3.20 14.95 -6.75
C GLY A 95 1.77 15.42 -6.91
N VAL A 96 0.96 14.53 -7.48
CA VAL A 96 -0.48 14.66 -7.63
C VAL A 96 -1.09 13.39 -7.06
N PHE A 97 -1.94 13.56 -6.07
CA PHE A 97 -2.78 12.49 -5.54
C PHE A 97 -4.10 12.50 -6.31
N SER A 98 -4.15 11.73 -7.38
CA SER A 98 -5.32 11.60 -8.25
C SER A 98 -6.34 10.66 -7.62
N VAL A 99 -7.54 11.17 -7.38
CA VAL A 99 -8.67 10.46 -6.79
C VAL A 99 -9.82 10.54 -7.79
N LEU A 100 -10.02 9.46 -8.56
CA LEU A 100 -10.96 9.41 -9.68
C LEU A 100 -10.71 10.51 -10.72
N PHE A 101 -11.54 11.55 -10.75
CA PHE A 101 -11.48 12.69 -11.67
C PHE A 101 -10.96 13.97 -10.99
N ILE A 102 -10.47 13.86 -9.75
CA ILE A 102 -9.95 14.98 -8.96
C ILE A 102 -8.45 14.79 -8.77
N ASP A 103 -7.68 15.78 -9.20
CA ASP A 103 -6.24 15.83 -8.98
C ASP A 103 -5.93 16.74 -7.80
N LEU A 104 -5.36 16.18 -6.74
CA LEU A 104 -4.93 16.93 -5.57
C LEU A 104 -3.41 17.13 -5.64
N PRO A 105 -2.90 18.34 -5.93
CA PRO A 105 -1.46 18.58 -5.91
C PRO A 105 -0.94 18.38 -4.48
N VAL A 106 0.08 17.54 -4.30
CA VAL A 106 0.69 17.28 -2.99
C VAL A 106 2.11 17.83 -3.01
N ARG A 107 2.43 18.65 -2.02
CA ARG A 107 3.80 19.02 -1.67
C ARG A 107 3.92 18.81 -0.17
N VAL A 108 4.88 17.99 0.25
CA VAL A 108 5.05 17.62 1.64
C VAL A 108 6.54 17.48 1.98
N ARG A 109 6.93 17.94 3.16
CA ARG A 109 8.23 17.61 3.76
C ARG A 109 8.01 16.50 4.77
N LEU A 110 8.81 15.43 4.68
CA LEU A 110 8.70 14.28 5.55
C LEU A 110 9.99 14.12 6.37
N ALA A 111 9.83 14.01 7.69
CA ALA A 111 10.84 13.47 8.56
C ALA A 111 10.77 11.94 8.48
N VAL A 112 11.84 11.32 8.01
CA VAL A 112 11.94 9.88 7.78
C VAL A 112 12.95 9.26 8.72
N GLN A 113 12.61 8.14 9.32
CA GLN A 113 13.49 7.32 10.12
C GLN A 113 13.63 5.93 9.51
N HIS A 114 14.88 5.48 9.40
CA HIS A 114 15.23 4.15 8.91
C HIS A 114 15.63 3.25 10.07
N LEU A 115 15.05 2.06 10.14
CA LEU A 115 15.63 0.91 10.81
C LEU A 115 16.02 -0.07 9.69
N PRO A 116 17.30 -0.14 9.32
CA PRO A 116 17.76 -0.90 8.16
C PRO A 116 17.14 -2.28 8.05
N TYR A 117 16.67 -2.60 6.84
CA TYR A 117 16.04 -3.86 6.47
C TYR A 117 14.75 -4.21 7.24
N THR A 118 14.28 -3.36 8.13
CA THR A 118 13.18 -3.67 9.05
C THR A 118 12.02 -2.70 8.90
N MET A 119 12.30 -1.40 8.90
CA MET A 119 11.25 -0.38 8.94
C MET A 119 11.67 0.94 8.31
N VAL A 120 10.73 1.57 7.59
CA VAL A 120 10.82 2.97 7.18
C VAL A 120 9.61 3.69 7.75
N LEU A 121 9.85 4.70 8.57
CA LEU A 121 8.81 5.52 9.19
C LEU A 121 8.90 6.93 8.64
N ALA A 122 7.84 7.43 8.03
CA ALA A 122 7.73 8.78 7.49
C ALA A 122 6.64 9.53 8.25
N ARG A 123 6.93 10.76 8.66
CA ARG A 123 5.95 11.68 9.25
C ARG A 123 6.06 13.04 8.59
N MET A 124 4.93 13.70 8.42
CA MET A 124 4.92 15.09 7.97
C MET A 124 5.71 15.97 8.95
N ASP A 125 6.63 16.74 8.41
CA ASP A 125 7.26 17.83 9.14
C ASP A 125 6.29 19.01 9.20
N ALA A 126 6.15 19.62 10.38
CA ALA A 126 5.27 20.78 10.60
C ALA A 126 5.86 22.07 10.00
N SER A 127 7.12 22.05 9.57
CA SER A 127 7.77 23.20 8.95
C SER A 127 7.01 23.65 7.69
N PRO A 128 6.59 24.93 7.60
CA PRO A 128 5.86 25.44 6.45
C PRO A 128 6.64 25.21 5.16
N LEU A 129 5.93 24.78 4.12
CA LEU A 129 6.43 24.84 2.76
C LEU A 129 6.22 26.26 2.24
N ASP A 130 7.16 26.78 1.46
CA ASP A 130 7.14 28.14 0.92
C ASP A 130 5.99 28.40 -0.10
N ALA A 131 4.98 27.54 -0.16
CA ALA A 131 3.96 27.57 -1.20
C ALA A 131 2.59 27.06 -0.74
N GLY A 132 1.64 28.00 -0.64
CA GLY A 132 0.19 27.75 -0.64
C GLY A 132 -0.35 27.04 0.60
N GLU A 133 -1.67 26.82 0.60
CA GLU A 133 -2.33 25.98 1.59
C GLU A 133 -1.92 24.52 1.35
N PRO A 134 -1.42 23.80 2.36
CA PRO A 134 -1.00 22.41 2.18
C PRO A 134 -2.22 21.54 1.90
N THR A 135 -2.07 20.55 1.03
CA THR A 135 -3.15 19.58 0.72
C THR A 135 -3.38 18.60 1.86
N LEU A 136 -2.33 18.27 2.62
CA LEU A 136 -2.38 17.40 3.79
C LEU A 136 -2.27 18.24 5.07
N ARG A 137 -3.18 17.99 6.02
CA ARG A 137 -3.12 18.53 7.38
C ARG A 137 -2.20 17.69 8.25
N SER A 138 -2.19 16.38 8.05
CA SER A 138 -1.32 15.43 8.73
C SER A 138 -0.98 14.28 7.80
N PHE A 139 0.20 13.69 8.00
CA PHE A 139 0.57 12.44 7.34
C PHE A 139 1.55 11.66 8.22
N SER A 140 1.30 10.36 8.33
CA SER A 140 2.26 9.38 8.84
C SER A 140 2.17 8.11 7.99
N GLY A 141 3.31 7.50 7.72
CA GLY A 141 3.40 6.26 6.96
C GLY A 141 4.50 5.38 7.52
N ARG A 142 4.27 4.07 7.54
CA ARG A 142 5.20 3.09 8.06
C ARG A 142 5.23 1.89 7.14
N TYR A 143 6.39 1.61 6.56
CA TYR A 143 6.69 0.33 5.95
C TYR A 143 7.37 -0.58 6.96
N THR A 144 7.03 -1.86 6.98
CA THR A 144 7.67 -2.89 7.79
C THR A 144 7.96 -4.10 6.94
N LEU A 145 9.19 -4.62 7.06
CA LEU A 145 9.69 -5.76 6.32
C LEU A 145 9.90 -6.90 7.30
N SER A 146 9.28 -8.04 7.04
CA SER A 146 9.49 -9.27 7.82
C SER A 146 9.91 -10.40 6.89
N VAL A 147 10.98 -11.11 7.25
CA VAL A 147 11.41 -12.28 6.49
C VAL A 147 10.36 -13.38 6.69
N VAL A 148 9.91 -13.96 5.57
CA VAL A 148 8.94 -15.06 5.55
C VAL A 148 9.45 -16.19 4.67
N ARG A 149 8.83 -17.36 4.77
CA ARG A 149 9.09 -18.49 3.88
C ARG A 149 7.94 -18.60 2.88
N LEU A 150 8.26 -18.48 1.59
CA LEU A 150 7.32 -18.63 0.48
C LEU A 150 7.54 -19.97 -0.19
N ALA A 151 6.64 -20.92 0.08
CA ALA A 151 6.79 -22.33 -0.31
C ALA A 151 8.15 -22.90 0.14
N GLN A 152 9.14 -22.90 -0.76
CA GLN A 152 10.50 -23.41 -0.51
C GLN A 152 11.61 -22.33 -0.61
N ARG A 153 11.26 -21.05 -0.79
CA ARG A 153 12.23 -19.96 -0.92
C ARG A 153 12.06 -18.93 0.20
N ALA A 154 13.14 -18.23 0.52
CA ALA A 154 13.06 -17.04 1.36
C ALA A 154 12.28 -15.97 0.62
N GLY A 155 11.47 -15.21 1.36
CA GLY A 155 10.72 -14.08 0.84
C GLY A 155 10.55 -13.02 1.91
N VAL A 156 9.88 -11.94 1.55
CA VAL A 156 9.66 -10.80 2.42
C VAL A 156 8.18 -10.47 2.44
N ARG A 157 7.61 -10.37 3.63
CA ARG A 157 6.33 -9.72 3.84
C ARG A 157 6.58 -8.22 3.99
N LEU A 158 5.94 -7.44 3.13
CA LEU A 158 5.92 -5.99 3.17
C LEU A 158 4.56 -5.55 3.69
N ASP A 159 4.53 -4.93 4.86
CA ASP A 159 3.35 -4.27 5.41
C ASP A 159 3.52 -2.75 5.31
N TYR A 160 2.43 -2.06 4.98
CA TYR A 160 2.36 -0.61 4.92
C TYR A 160 1.14 -0.13 5.71
N ASP A 161 1.38 0.74 6.69
CA ASP A 161 0.34 1.44 7.43
C ASP A 161 0.52 2.94 7.24
N ALA A 162 -0.54 3.65 6.89
CA ALA A 162 -0.50 5.10 6.81
C ALA A 162 -1.78 5.74 7.34
N GLN A 163 -1.62 6.93 7.89
CA GLN A 163 -2.70 7.79 8.34
C GLN A 163 -2.49 9.19 7.79
N PHE A 164 -3.53 9.79 7.24
CA PHE A 164 -3.46 11.16 6.74
C PHE A 164 -4.81 11.86 6.79
N GLU A 165 -4.74 13.19 6.90
CA GLU A 165 -5.89 14.07 6.87
C GLU A 165 -5.73 15.04 5.71
N LEU A 166 -6.79 15.21 4.92
CA LEU A 166 -6.83 16.23 3.88
C LEU A 166 -7.19 17.57 4.51
N THR A 167 -6.57 18.65 4.06
CA THR A 167 -6.92 19.99 4.53
C THR A 167 -8.35 20.36 4.15
N ARG A 168 -8.82 19.85 2.99
CA ARG A 168 -10.20 19.97 2.52
C ARG A 168 -10.76 18.58 2.24
N PRO A 169 -12.00 18.28 2.67
CA PRO A 169 -12.61 16.99 2.38
C PRO A 169 -12.81 16.81 0.87
N LEU A 170 -12.74 15.55 0.43
CA LEU A 170 -13.04 15.20 -0.96
C LEU A 170 -14.52 15.55 -1.28
N PRO A 171 -14.81 16.10 -2.46
CA PRO A 171 -16.18 16.31 -2.92
C PRO A 171 -16.99 15.00 -2.88
N VAL A 172 -18.13 15.04 -2.21
CA VAL A 172 -19.04 13.89 -2.03
C VAL A 172 -19.97 13.77 -3.23
N VAL A 173 -19.41 13.62 -4.43
CA VAL A 173 -20.22 13.64 -5.67
C VAL A 173 -21.15 12.41 -5.75
N ILE A 174 -20.85 11.31 -5.04
CA ILE A 174 -21.65 10.06 -5.02
C ILE A 174 -21.62 9.37 -3.63
N GLY A 175 -21.85 10.12 -2.55
CA GLY A 175 -21.96 9.59 -1.18
C GLY A 175 -20.64 9.30 -0.43
N PRO A 176 -20.67 9.14 0.90
CA PRO A 176 -19.47 9.12 1.76
C PRO A 176 -18.51 7.94 1.51
N LEU A 177 -19.03 6.79 1.06
CA LEU A 177 -18.21 5.61 0.76
C LEU A 177 -17.37 5.76 -0.52
N PHE A 178 -17.77 6.68 -1.40
CA PHE A 178 -17.09 6.89 -2.68
C PHE A 178 -15.68 7.44 -2.50
N GLY A 179 -15.49 8.38 -1.57
CA GLY A 179 -14.18 8.91 -1.22
C GLY A 179 -13.22 7.82 -0.76
N VAL A 180 -13.67 6.92 0.11
CA VAL A 180 -12.87 5.78 0.59
C VAL A 180 -12.50 4.83 -0.55
N ALA A 181 -13.46 4.50 -1.41
CA ALA A 181 -13.20 3.61 -2.55
C ALA A 181 -12.19 4.21 -3.54
N ALA A 182 -12.27 5.52 -3.77
CA ALA A 182 -11.39 6.26 -4.63
C ALA A 182 -9.96 6.32 -4.07
N VAL A 183 -9.81 6.69 -2.80
CA VAL A 183 -8.53 6.69 -2.08
C VAL A 183 -7.91 5.29 -2.10
N ARG A 184 -8.71 4.24 -1.85
CA ARG A 184 -8.26 2.84 -1.93
C ARG A 184 -7.74 2.47 -3.31
N GLY A 185 -8.38 2.94 -4.38
CA GLY A 185 -7.92 2.72 -5.75
C GLY A 185 -6.53 3.31 -5.97
N THR A 186 -6.34 4.57 -5.60
CA THR A 186 -5.05 5.28 -5.74
C THR A 186 -3.96 4.63 -4.89
N MET A 187 -4.24 4.32 -3.62
CA MET A 187 -3.29 3.66 -2.72
C MET A 187 -2.91 2.26 -3.20
N ARG A 188 -3.87 1.50 -3.76
CA ARG A 188 -3.59 0.20 -4.38
C ARG A 188 -2.66 0.35 -5.57
N ALA A 189 -2.94 1.29 -6.48
CA ALA A 189 -2.10 1.51 -7.65
C ALA A 189 -0.66 1.87 -7.27
N GLN A 190 -0.47 2.74 -6.28
CA GLN A 190 0.86 3.10 -5.76
C GLN A 190 1.57 1.92 -5.11
N PHE A 191 0.87 1.17 -4.25
CA PHE A 191 1.46 0.01 -3.58
C PHE A 191 1.84 -1.08 -4.57
N GLU A 192 0.95 -1.45 -5.50
CA GLU A 192 1.26 -2.43 -6.53
C GLU A 192 2.41 -1.99 -7.45
N ALA A 193 2.54 -0.69 -7.74
CA ALA A 193 3.66 -0.20 -8.51
C ALA A 193 5.00 -0.34 -7.78
N MET A 194 5.01 -0.13 -6.47
CA MET A 194 6.16 -0.45 -5.61
C MET A 194 6.50 -1.95 -5.68
N LEU A 195 5.50 -2.83 -5.55
CA LEU A 195 5.70 -4.29 -5.62
C LEU A 195 6.28 -4.72 -6.98
N ARG A 196 5.72 -4.21 -8.08
CA ARG A 196 6.21 -4.49 -9.45
C ARG A 196 7.66 -4.05 -9.63
N GLU A 197 8.04 -2.90 -9.09
CA GLU A 197 9.42 -2.43 -9.19
C GLU A 197 10.39 -3.31 -8.39
N ILE A 198 9.98 -3.77 -7.19
CA ILE A 198 10.77 -4.72 -6.40
C ILE A 198 10.97 -6.03 -7.17
N GLU A 199 9.89 -6.61 -7.72
CA GLU A 199 9.95 -7.85 -8.49
C GLU A 199 10.84 -7.69 -9.73
N ARG A 200 10.75 -6.55 -10.42
CA ARG A 200 11.59 -6.23 -11.57
C ARG A 200 13.08 -6.18 -11.19
N ARG A 201 13.43 -5.49 -10.10
CA ARG A 201 14.83 -5.42 -9.63
C ARG A 201 15.36 -6.79 -9.20
N GLN A 202 14.54 -7.59 -8.53
CA GLN A 202 14.90 -8.97 -8.17
C GLN A 202 15.17 -9.83 -9.40
N ALA A 203 14.31 -9.75 -10.42
CA ALA A 203 14.46 -10.52 -11.65
C ALA A 203 15.76 -10.17 -12.39
N LEU A 204 16.13 -8.88 -12.42
CA LEU A 204 17.40 -8.44 -13.02
C LEU A 204 18.62 -8.97 -12.28
N LEU A 205 18.58 -8.99 -10.95
CA LEU A 205 19.69 -9.54 -10.15
C LEU A 205 19.86 -11.04 -10.40
N VAL A 206 18.77 -11.80 -10.39
CA VAL A 206 18.81 -13.24 -10.68
C VAL A 206 19.32 -13.52 -12.09
N ALA A 207 18.91 -12.72 -13.08
CA ALA A 207 19.39 -12.87 -14.46
C ALA A 207 20.89 -12.57 -14.60
N ALA A 208 21.40 -11.58 -13.86
CA ALA A 208 22.82 -11.26 -13.83
C ALA A 208 23.64 -12.40 -13.20
N GLU A 209 23.19 -12.96 -12.07
CA GLU A 209 23.84 -14.09 -11.39
C GLU A 209 23.86 -15.37 -12.24
N GLN A 210 22.89 -15.55 -13.16
CA GLN A 210 22.85 -16.70 -14.08
C GLN A 210 23.72 -16.52 -15.32
N ALA A 211 24.14 -15.29 -15.63
CA ALA A 211 24.97 -14.98 -16.78
C ALA A 211 26.49 -15.03 -16.46
N GLU A 212 26.84 -15.04 -15.17
CA GLU A 212 28.20 -15.24 -14.64
C GLU A 212 28.53 -16.74 -14.48
#